data_AF-A0A4U1CNT5-F1
#
_entry.id   AF-A0A4U1CNT5-F1
#
_cell.length_a   1.000
_cell.length_b   1.000
_cell.length_c   1.000
_cell.angle_alpha   90.00
_cell.angle_beta   90.00
_cell.angle_gamma   90.00
#
_symmetry.space_group_name_H-M   'P 1'
#
loop_
_entity.id
_entity.type
_entity.pdbx_description
1 polymer ?
#
loop_
_entity_poly.entity_id
_entity_poly.type
_entity_poly.pdbx_seq_one_letter_code
_entity_poly.pdbx_strand_id
1 'polypeptide(L)'
;MFKNSITILAITLCLAGAALAQDVKPDKEAAAAWMASIKDLTVEEAKIYAALKNATDDEAEKLELQIKDIAAKKLERKAAYISKYPNSDFSLSLVNDELIFLGNYEDGNLLYSKLGKAAKSKPAAKKIEERLAVLKHSAIGEQMPDFTQPDTEGKPVKLSDFKGKYVLVDFWASWCHPCRAENPNVLKAYGQYKDKGFTVLGISLDDKAERWKKAIEEDQMPWTQVSDLKGFKNEVSSYYGINAIPSTLLIDPRGKIIAKDLRGKALHRKLEELLGSVTDAKSLNDSISKLKRPERLKWIEGYAAQNPGSPSGPYFLSEFLKFDYQTTMEQQEAIMDKFKGAAKATPEYVSMAKDLESKKKLLPGYMAPDFTLLKPDGKPLTLSAMRGKYVLIDFWASWCVPCRKAIPHLKEVYAKYKAKGFEILSLSGDQNQEAWRKAMDQEQMPWPQVCDDFPEKFKPSRVGGIYQTRFIPFYVLLDPKGKILVYSGQESDVEKELERIFSK
;
A
#
# COMPACT_ATOMS: atom_id res chain seq x y z
N MET A 1 24.09 -23.28 -6.70
CA MET A 1 24.13 -23.38 -8.18
C MET A 1 23.17 -22.40 -8.88
N PHE A 2 22.66 -21.35 -8.20
CA PHE A 2 21.68 -20.39 -8.71
C PHE A 2 22.23 -19.26 -9.62
N LYS A 3 23.48 -19.33 -10.10
CA LYS A 3 24.23 -18.15 -10.58
C LYS A 3 24.25 -17.87 -12.09
N ASN A 4 23.73 -18.77 -12.96
CA ASN A 4 24.03 -18.69 -14.41
C ASN A 4 22.86 -18.39 -15.35
N SER A 5 21.62 -18.30 -14.86
CA SER A 5 20.46 -18.45 -15.77
C SER A 5 19.77 -17.14 -16.14
N ILE A 6 19.91 -16.10 -15.31
CA ILE A 6 19.46 -14.73 -15.62
C ILE A 6 20.43 -14.05 -16.62
N THR A 7 21.71 -14.44 -16.58
CA THR A 7 22.78 -13.86 -17.41
C THR A 7 22.68 -14.26 -18.88
N ILE A 8 22.11 -15.42 -19.22
CA ILE A 8 22.07 -15.92 -20.60
C ILE A 8 20.94 -15.26 -21.41
N LEU A 9 19.79 -14.95 -20.80
CA LEU A 9 18.69 -14.30 -21.52
C LEU A 9 19.02 -12.83 -21.91
N ALA A 10 19.72 -12.10 -21.03
CA ALA A 10 20.05 -10.69 -21.27
C ALA A 10 21.19 -10.48 -22.28
N ILE A 11 22.13 -11.43 -22.41
CA ILE A 11 23.31 -11.29 -23.30
C ILE A 11 22.97 -11.64 -24.75
N THR A 12 21.99 -12.51 -25.01
CA THR A 12 21.58 -12.85 -26.38
C THR A 12 20.69 -11.78 -27.04
N LEU A 13 20.02 -10.92 -26.25
CA LEU A 13 19.08 -9.92 -26.76
C LEU A 13 19.74 -8.74 -27.51
N CYS A 14 21.03 -8.47 -27.29
CA CYS A 14 21.73 -7.39 -28.01
C CYS A 14 22.19 -7.77 -29.43
N LEU A 15 22.16 -9.06 -29.83
CA LEU A 15 22.74 -9.51 -31.10
C LEU A 15 21.84 -10.42 -31.94
N ALA A 16 20.70 -10.90 -31.43
CA ALA A 16 19.83 -11.85 -32.15
C ALA A 16 18.64 -11.20 -32.90
N GLY A 17 18.56 -9.87 -32.99
CA GLY A 17 17.50 -9.16 -33.75
C GLY A 17 17.56 -9.34 -35.28
N ALA A 18 18.50 -10.12 -35.81
CA ALA A 18 18.77 -10.18 -37.24
C ALA A 18 17.93 -11.19 -38.04
N ALA A 19 17.10 -12.05 -37.43
CA ALA A 19 16.58 -13.23 -38.15
C ALA A 19 15.07 -13.25 -38.48
N LEU A 20 14.23 -12.30 -38.04
CA LEU A 20 12.81 -12.26 -38.44
C LEU A 20 12.26 -10.88 -38.86
N ALA A 21 13.11 -9.86 -38.96
CA ALA A 21 12.76 -8.52 -39.45
C ALA A 21 13.34 -8.29 -40.87
N GLN A 22 12.81 -8.96 -41.90
CA GLN A 22 13.25 -8.70 -43.28
C GLN A 22 12.52 -7.53 -43.95
N ASP A 23 11.44 -7.00 -43.37
CA ASP A 23 10.56 -6.06 -44.09
C ASP A 23 10.70 -4.57 -43.69
N VAL A 24 11.50 -4.22 -42.68
CA VAL A 24 11.76 -2.82 -42.31
C VAL A 24 13.25 -2.66 -41.99
N LYS A 25 14.04 -2.17 -42.96
CA LYS A 25 15.41 -1.73 -42.67
C LYS A 25 15.33 -0.37 -41.96
N PRO A 26 15.74 -0.27 -40.68
CA PRO A 26 15.73 1.02 -40.00
C PRO A 26 16.69 1.98 -40.71
N ASP A 27 16.27 3.24 -40.84
CA ASP A 27 17.17 4.33 -41.24
C ASP A 27 18.35 4.36 -40.25
N LYS A 28 19.57 4.20 -40.79
CA LYS A 28 20.79 4.09 -39.98
C LYS A 28 21.05 5.33 -39.14
N GLU A 29 20.70 6.52 -39.65
CA GLU A 29 20.87 7.77 -38.92
C GLU A 29 19.85 7.90 -37.79
N ALA A 30 18.59 7.55 -38.06
CA ALA A 30 17.53 7.51 -37.05
C ALA A 30 17.84 6.50 -35.93
N ALA A 31 18.34 5.32 -36.30
CA ALA A 31 18.77 4.29 -35.36
C ALA A 31 19.95 4.77 -34.49
N ALA A 32 20.95 5.41 -35.08
CA ALA A 32 22.09 5.96 -34.35
C ALA A 32 21.65 7.06 -33.36
N ALA A 33 20.76 7.96 -33.78
CA ALA A 33 20.23 9.01 -32.92
C ALA A 33 19.39 8.44 -31.77
N TRP A 34 18.57 7.43 -32.02
CA TRP A 34 17.82 6.72 -30.97
C TRP A 34 18.75 6.03 -29.97
N MET A 35 19.74 5.27 -30.45
CA MET A 35 20.71 4.60 -29.58
C MET A 35 21.49 5.59 -28.73
N ALA A 36 21.87 6.74 -29.28
CA ALA A 36 22.49 7.82 -28.51
C ALA A 36 21.54 8.35 -27.42
N SER A 37 20.23 8.47 -27.72
CA SER A 37 19.22 8.98 -26.79
C SER A 37 18.91 8.08 -25.61
N ILE A 38 19.24 6.78 -25.66
CA ILE A 38 19.02 5.81 -24.56
C ILE A 38 20.33 5.29 -23.97
N LYS A 39 21.48 5.84 -24.38
CA LYS A 39 22.81 5.32 -24.02
C LYS A 39 23.05 5.35 -22.52
N ASP A 40 22.68 6.42 -21.84
CA ASP A 40 22.75 6.57 -20.38
C ASP A 40 21.97 5.46 -19.66
N LEU A 41 20.71 5.23 -20.04
CA LEU A 41 19.85 4.19 -19.46
C LEU A 41 20.40 2.79 -19.75
N THR A 42 20.94 2.57 -20.95
CA THR A 42 21.53 1.28 -21.34
C THR A 42 22.80 0.99 -20.56
N VAL A 43 23.63 2.01 -20.32
CA VAL A 43 24.84 1.88 -19.48
C VAL A 43 24.47 1.63 -18.02
N GLU A 44 23.45 2.31 -17.49
CA GLU A 44 22.96 2.08 -16.13
C GLU A 44 22.40 0.65 -15.95
N GLU A 45 21.57 0.21 -16.88
CA GLU A 45 21.01 -1.14 -16.91
C GLU A 45 22.10 -2.22 -16.96
N ALA A 46 23.13 -2.03 -17.80
CA ALA A 46 24.26 -2.96 -17.87
C ALA A 46 25.02 -3.07 -16.54
N LYS A 47 25.16 -1.97 -15.79
CA LYS A 47 25.75 -1.99 -14.44
C LYS A 47 24.88 -2.78 -13.45
N ILE A 48 23.55 -2.60 -13.53
CA ILE A 48 22.61 -3.32 -12.68
C ILE A 48 22.66 -4.82 -12.96
N TYR A 49 22.67 -5.23 -14.23
CA TYR A 49 22.83 -6.65 -14.59
C TYR A 49 24.16 -7.23 -14.14
N ALA A 50 25.25 -6.44 -14.16
CA ALA A 50 26.52 -6.88 -13.60
C ALA A 50 26.45 -7.08 -12.07
N ALA A 51 25.76 -6.18 -11.36
CA ALA A 51 25.57 -6.26 -9.91
C ALA A 51 24.69 -7.45 -9.51
N LEU A 52 23.64 -7.75 -10.28
CA LEU A 52 22.73 -8.87 -10.04
C LEU A 52 23.45 -10.23 -9.91
N LYS A 53 24.60 -10.41 -10.58
CA LYS A 53 25.35 -11.67 -10.55
C LYS A 53 25.81 -12.09 -9.16
N ASN A 54 26.03 -11.13 -8.27
CA ASN A 54 26.55 -11.34 -6.92
C ASN A 54 25.62 -10.81 -5.82
N ALA A 55 24.42 -10.36 -6.19
CA ALA A 55 23.46 -9.78 -5.26
C ALA A 55 22.88 -10.85 -4.32
N THR A 56 22.68 -10.49 -3.05
CA THR A 56 21.77 -11.19 -2.13
C THR A 56 20.31 -11.05 -2.60
N ASP A 57 19.39 -11.84 -2.07
CA ASP A 57 17.96 -11.77 -2.44
C ASP A 57 17.33 -10.39 -2.20
N ASP A 58 17.80 -9.65 -1.18
CA ASP A 58 17.35 -8.28 -0.87
C ASP A 58 17.93 -7.25 -1.85
N GLU A 59 19.20 -7.40 -2.22
CA GLU A 59 19.84 -6.54 -3.21
C GLU A 59 19.28 -6.80 -4.61
N ALA A 60 19.04 -8.06 -4.97
CA ALA A 60 18.51 -8.47 -6.26
C ALA A 60 17.13 -7.85 -6.49
N GLU A 61 16.25 -7.88 -5.48
CA GLU A 61 14.93 -7.26 -5.56
C GLU A 61 15.02 -5.74 -5.81
N LYS A 62 15.93 -5.05 -5.12
CA LYS A 62 16.12 -3.61 -5.34
C LYS A 62 16.63 -3.32 -6.76
N LEU A 63 17.57 -4.13 -7.24
CA LEU A 63 18.12 -4.04 -8.59
C LEU A 63 17.06 -4.32 -9.66
N GLU A 64 16.17 -5.31 -9.44
CA GLU A 64 15.02 -5.58 -10.33
C GLU A 64 14.05 -4.41 -10.41
N LEU A 65 13.78 -3.73 -9.29
CA LEU A 65 12.96 -2.50 -9.30
C LEU A 65 13.63 -1.38 -10.10
N GLN A 66 14.95 -1.26 -10.04
CA GLN A 66 15.70 -0.30 -10.87
C GLN A 66 15.64 -0.67 -12.36
N ILE A 67 15.70 -1.96 -12.71
CA ILE A 67 15.50 -2.41 -14.10
C ILE A 67 14.10 -2.02 -14.60
N LYS A 68 13.05 -2.21 -13.78
CA LYS A 68 11.67 -1.81 -14.14
C LYS A 68 11.55 -0.29 -14.34
N ASP A 69 12.19 0.50 -13.49
CA ASP A 69 12.24 1.96 -13.64
C ASP A 69 12.96 2.39 -14.92
N ILE A 70 14.09 1.74 -15.24
CA ILE A 70 14.81 1.99 -16.50
C ILE A 70 13.97 1.61 -17.71
N ALA A 71 13.28 0.47 -17.67
CA ALA A 71 12.38 0.05 -18.74
C ALA A 71 11.27 1.09 -18.98
N ALA A 72 10.65 1.60 -17.91
CA ALA A 72 9.65 2.66 -18.00
C ALA A 72 10.22 3.95 -18.62
N LYS A 73 11.42 4.39 -18.21
CA LYS A 73 12.10 5.55 -18.80
C LYS A 73 12.42 5.35 -20.28
N LYS A 74 12.86 4.15 -20.69
CA LYS A 74 13.09 3.82 -22.10
C LYS A 74 11.79 3.87 -22.90
N LEU A 75 10.69 3.36 -22.34
CA LEU A 75 9.36 3.41 -22.95
C LEU A 75 8.89 4.87 -23.14
N GLU A 76 9.08 5.74 -22.15
CA GLU A 76 8.76 7.17 -22.25
C GLU A 76 9.55 7.85 -23.37
N ARG A 77 10.86 7.60 -23.45
CA ARG A 77 11.72 8.13 -24.53
C ARG A 77 11.27 7.63 -25.90
N LYS A 78 10.89 6.34 -25.98
CA LYS A 78 10.37 5.74 -27.21
C LYS A 78 9.06 6.41 -27.64
N ALA A 79 8.14 6.59 -26.70
CA ALA A 79 6.88 7.29 -26.91
C ALA A 79 7.09 8.75 -27.37
N ALA A 80 8.06 9.46 -26.78
CA ALA A 80 8.41 10.82 -27.18
C ALA A 80 8.99 10.86 -28.60
N TYR A 81 9.89 9.92 -28.94
CA TYR A 81 10.44 9.80 -30.29
C TYR A 81 9.34 9.56 -31.33
N ILE A 82 8.45 8.59 -31.08
CA ILE A 82 7.34 8.27 -31.99
C ILE A 82 6.42 9.48 -32.16
N SER A 83 6.13 10.22 -31.08
CA SER A 83 5.29 11.43 -31.16
C SER A 83 5.94 12.53 -32.00
N LYS A 84 7.28 12.64 -31.99
CA LYS A 84 8.04 13.59 -32.81
C LYS A 84 8.13 13.18 -34.28
N TYR A 85 8.20 11.88 -34.55
CA TYR A 85 8.34 11.32 -35.90
C TYR A 85 7.26 10.27 -36.22
N PRO A 86 5.96 10.63 -36.17
CA PRO A 86 4.86 9.66 -36.14
C PRO A 86 4.69 8.83 -37.42
N ASN A 87 5.23 9.29 -38.55
CA ASN A 87 5.10 8.62 -39.85
C ASN A 87 6.41 7.95 -40.32
N SER A 88 7.49 7.97 -39.53
CA SER A 88 8.76 7.38 -39.95
C SER A 88 8.74 5.84 -39.88
N ASP A 89 9.48 5.19 -40.77
CA ASP A 89 9.69 3.73 -40.71
C ASP A 89 10.36 3.28 -39.41
N PHE A 90 11.23 4.13 -38.88
CA PHE A 90 11.91 3.86 -37.62
C PHE A 90 10.96 3.91 -36.41
N SER A 91 9.99 4.84 -36.38
CA SER A 91 8.95 4.83 -35.35
C SER A 91 8.12 3.54 -35.40
N LEU A 92 7.81 3.04 -36.60
CA LEU A 92 7.12 1.78 -36.77
C LEU A 92 7.97 0.59 -36.28
N SER A 93 9.28 0.58 -36.57
CA SER A 93 10.18 -0.47 -36.08
C SER A 93 10.31 -0.44 -34.55
N LEU A 94 10.34 0.73 -33.91
CA LEU A 94 10.38 0.84 -32.45
C LEU A 94 9.16 0.21 -31.74
N VAL A 95 7.97 0.31 -32.35
CA VAL A 95 6.76 -0.37 -31.85
C VAL A 95 6.89 -1.88 -32.02
N ASN A 96 7.32 -2.31 -33.20
CA ASN A 96 7.54 -3.72 -33.50
C ASN A 96 8.56 -4.37 -32.53
N ASP A 97 9.68 -3.68 -32.27
CA ASP A 97 10.73 -4.16 -31.37
C ASP A 97 10.25 -4.29 -29.92
N GLU A 98 9.31 -3.43 -29.48
CA GLU A 98 8.67 -3.56 -28.16
C GLU A 98 7.85 -4.86 -28.06
N LEU A 99 7.28 -5.34 -29.17
CA LEU A 99 6.26 -6.39 -29.18
C LEU A 99 6.75 -7.81 -29.48
N ILE A 100 7.93 -7.97 -30.09
CA ILE A 100 8.36 -9.25 -30.69
C ILE A 100 8.73 -10.33 -29.66
N PHE A 101 9.36 -9.99 -28.54
CA PHE A 101 9.90 -10.99 -27.59
C PHE A 101 9.14 -11.03 -26.26
N LEU A 102 9.29 -10.01 -25.42
CA LEU A 102 8.74 -9.93 -24.07
C LEU A 102 7.74 -8.76 -23.90
N GLY A 103 7.21 -8.27 -25.02
CA GLY A 103 6.28 -7.15 -25.04
C GLY A 103 4.92 -7.49 -24.43
N ASN A 104 4.31 -6.49 -23.81
CA ASN A 104 2.93 -6.55 -23.35
C ASN A 104 2.00 -5.68 -24.22
N TYR A 105 0.70 -5.87 -24.03
CA TYR A 105 -0.31 -5.14 -24.80
C TYR A 105 -0.31 -3.64 -24.46
N GLU A 106 -0.17 -3.31 -23.18
CA GLU A 106 -0.27 -1.96 -22.65
C GLU A 106 0.77 -1.01 -23.28
N ASP A 107 2.04 -1.42 -23.23
CA ASP A 107 3.17 -0.67 -23.76
C ASP A 107 3.12 -0.61 -25.30
N GLY A 108 2.87 -1.75 -25.95
CA GLY A 108 2.76 -1.80 -27.41
C GLY A 108 1.62 -0.94 -27.94
N ASN A 109 0.44 -0.99 -27.31
CA ASN A 109 -0.73 -0.20 -27.70
C ASN A 109 -0.50 1.30 -27.43
N LEU A 110 0.15 1.66 -26.32
CA LEU A 110 0.57 3.03 -26.04
C LEU A 110 1.42 3.59 -27.19
N LEU A 111 2.44 2.85 -27.62
CA LEU A 111 3.32 3.30 -28.69
C LEU A 111 2.63 3.28 -30.07
N TYR A 112 1.87 2.24 -30.38
CA TYR A 112 1.13 2.11 -31.63
C TYR A 112 0.11 3.24 -31.81
N SER A 113 -0.58 3.64 -30.74
CA SER A 113 -1.56 4.72 -30.78
C SER A 113 -0.96 6.05 -31.27
N LYS A 114 0.34 6.28 -30.99
CA LYS A 114 1.09 7.49 -31.36
C LYS A 114 1.58 7.52 -32.81
N LEU A 115 1.54 6.38 -33.51
CA LEU A 115 1.87 6.35 -34.93
C LEU A 115 0.85 7.14 -35.76
N GLY A 116 1.36 7.87 -36.74
CA GLY A 116 0.58 8.62 -37.71
C GLY A 116 0.02 7.73 -38.82
N LYS A 117 -0.92 8.29 -39.60
CA LYS A 117 -1.67 7.54 -40.63
C LYS A 117 -0.77 6.87 -41.66
N ALA A 118 0.32 7.52 -42.08
CA ALA A 118 1.21 6.98 -43.11
C ALA A 118 2.08 5.82 -42.62
N ALA A 119 2.42 5.77 -41.33
CA ALA A 119 3.06 4.59 -40.73
C ALA A 119 2.06 3.44 -40.57
N LYS A 120 0.83 3.74 -40.12
CA LYS A 120 -0.23 2.74 -39.92
C LYS A 120 -0.74 2.10 -41.22
N SER A 121 -0.59 2.76 -42.37
CA SER A 121 -0.97 2.19 -43.66
C SER A 121 0.06 1.18 -44.22
N LYS A 122 1.23 1.00 -43.57
CA LYS A 122 2.28 0.11 -44.05
C LYS A 122 1.96 -1.36 -43.72
N PRO A 123 2.39 -2.34 -44.55
CA PRO A 123 2.19 -3.76 -44.26
C PRO A 123 2.74 -4.22 -42.89
N ALA A 124 3.84 -3.62 -42.43
CA ALA A 124 4.40 -3.91 -41.11
C ALA A 124 3.49 -3.47 -39.95
N ALA A 125 2.68 -2.42 -40.12
CA ALA A 125 1.70 -2.01 -39.11
C ALA A 125 0.58 -3.06 -38.95
N LYS A 126 0.18 -3.73 -40.03
CA LYS A 126 -0.80 -4.82 -39.96
C LYS A 126 -0.30 -5.97 -39.08
N LYS A 127 0.97 -6.37 -39.21
CA LYS A 127 1.59 -7.39 -38.35
C LYS A 127 1.60 -6.98 -36.87
N ILE A 128 1.82 -5.69 -36.60
CA ILE A 128 1.76 -5.13 -35.25
C ILE A 128 0.33 -5.17 -34.70
N GLU A 129 -0.68 -4.80 -35.49
CA GLU A 129 -2.09 -4.87 -35.10
C GLU A 129 -2.52 -6.30 -34.78
N GLU A 130 -2.13 -7.27 -35.61
CA GLU A 130 -2.36 -8.69 -35.37
C GLU A 130 -1.71 -9.15 -34.06
N ARG A 131 -0.46 -8.74 -33.81
CA ARG A 131 0.23 -9.04 -32.54
C ARG A 131 -0.45 -8.39 -31.34
N LEU A 132 -0.89 -7.14 -31.45
CA LEU A 132 -1.62 -6.43 -30.39
C LEU A 132 -2.96 -7.10 -30.10
N ALA A 133 -3.68 -7.55 -31.12
CA ALA A 133 -4.94 -8.27 -30.95
C ALA A 133 -4.74 -9.54 -30.12
N VAL A 134 -3.67 -10.30 -30.39
CA VAL A 134 -3.33 -11.49 -29.59
C VAL A 134 -2.92 -11.12 -28.17
N LEU A 135 -2.02 -10.14 -27.99
CA LEU A 135 -1.56 -9.74 -26.66
C LEU A 135 -2.67 -9.15 -25.80
N LYS A 136 -3.69 -8.55 -26.41
CA LYS A 136 -4.86 -8.05 -25.70
C LYS A 136 -5.53 -9.15 -24.87
N HIS A 137 -5.54 -10.41 -25.33
CA HIS A 137 -6.12 -11.50 -24.57
C HIS A 137 -5.46 -11.71 -23.20
N SER A 138 -4.19 -11.33 -23.03
CA SER A 138 -3.46 -11.42 -21.76
C SER A 138 -3.30 -10.06 -21.07
N ALA A 139 -4.03 -9.02 -21.47
CA ALA A 139 -3.94 -7.71 -20.85
C ALA A 139 -4.50 -7.72 -19.42
N ILE A 140 -3.95 -6.85 -18.56
CA ILE A 140 -4.46 -6.71 -17.19
C ILE A 140 -5.89 -6.19 -17.24
N GLY A 141 -6.77 -6.91 -16.55
CA GLY A 141 -8.18 -6.62 -16.46
C GLY A 141 -9.06 -7.36 -17.48
N GLU A 142 -8.48 -8.13 -18.38
CA GLU A 142 -9.26 -8.99 -19.27
C GLU A 142 -9.75 -10.25 -18.54
N GLN A 143 -10.90 -10.75 -18.98
CA GLN A 143 -11.43 -12.02 -18.49
C GLN A 143 -10.68 -13.16 -19.15
N MET A 144 -10.17 -14.10 -18.36
CA MET A 144 -9.59 -15.34 -18.88
C MET A 144 -10.75 -16.26 -19.31
N PRO A 145 -10.91 -16.58 -20.61
CA PRO A 145 -11.93 -17.53 -21.03
C PRO A 145 -11.61 -18.93 -20.50
N ASP A 146 -12.65 -19.73 -20.33
CA ASP A 146 -12.46 -21.13 -19.93
C ASP A 146 -11.73 -21.90 -21.04
N PHE A 147 -10.87 -22.81 -20.64
CA PHE A 147 -10.17 -23.73 -21.54
C PHE A 147 -10.11 -25.11 -20.89
N THR A 148 -9.80 -26.13 -21.68
CA THR A 148 -9.63 -27.51 -21.20
C THR A 148 -8.34 -28.09 -21.75
N GLN A 149 -7.51 -28.65 -20.89
CA GLN A 149 -6.32 -29.41 -21.29
C GLN A 149 -6.18 -30.67 -20.44
N PRO A 150 -5.56 -31.74 -20.97
CA PRO A 150 -5.37 -32.96 -20.21
C PRO A 150 -4.30 -32.76 -19.12
N ASP A 151 -4.52 -33.37 -17.97
CA ASP A 151 -3.53 -33.47 -16.90
C ASP A 151 -2.49 -34.57 -17.16
N THR A 152 -1.64 -34.86 -16.18
CA THR A 152 -0.61 -35.90 -16.28
C THR A 152 -1.17 -37.32 -16.44
N GLU A 153 -2.43 -37.56 -16.12
CA GLU A 153 -3.14 -38.84 -16.31
C GLU A 153 -3.98 -38.84 -17.60
N GLY A 154 -4.01 -37.74 -18.35
CA GLY A 154 -4.84 -37.57 -19.54
C GLY A 154 -6.27 -37.14 -19.24
N LYS A 155 -6.61 -36.83 -17.98
CA LYS A 155 -7.95 -36.39 -17.60
C LYS A 155 -8.15 -34.92 -17.97
N PRO A 156 -9.33 -34.54 -18.50
CA PRO A 156 -9.59 -33.15 -18.85
C PRO A 156 -9.71 -32.30 -17.58
N VAL A 157 -8.93 -31.22 -17.51
CA VAL A 157 -9.00 -30.20 -16.47
C VAL A 157 -9.44 -28.89 -17.08
N LYS A 158 -10.40 -28.21 -16.46
CA LYS A 158 -10.91 -26.91 -16.90
C LYS A 158 -10.37 -25.78 -16.05
N LEU A 159 -10.17 -24.60 -16.63
CA LEU A 159 -9.86 -23.41 -15.82
C LEU A 159 -10.99 -23.11 -14.84
N SER A 160 -12.24 -23.35 -15.24
CA SER A 160 -13.41 -23.15 -14.39
C SER A 160 -13.45 -24.03 -13.14
N ASP A 161 -12.67 -25.10 -13.06
CA ASP A 161 -12.53 -25.95 -11.85
C ASP A 161 -11.84 -25.20 -10.70
N PHE A 162 -11.16 -24.08 -11.00
CA PHE A 162 -10.44 -23.25 -10.02
C PHE A 162 -11.18 -21.96 -9.64
N LYS A 163 -12.44 -21.78 -10.07
CA LYS A 163 -13.25 -20.61 -9.72
C LYS A 163 -13.34 -20.41 -8.21
N GLY A 164 -13.38 -19.15 -7.78
CA GLY A 164 -13.40 -18.79 -6.36
C GLY A 164 -12.02 -18.67 -5.72
N LYS A 165 -10.94 -18.98 -6.44
CA LYS A 165 -9.55 -18.86 -5.97
C LYS A 165 -8.77 -17.83 -6.78
N TYR A 166 -7.74 -17.25 -6.18
CA TYR A 166 -6.67 -16.64 -6.94
C TYR A 166 -5.82 -17.75 -7.56
N VAL A 167 -5.63 -17.72 -8.88
CA VAL A 167 -4.90 -18.77 -9.61
C VAL A 167 -3.70 -18.15 -10.29
N LEU A 168 -2.50 -18.63 -9.96
CA LEU A 168 -1.31 -18.34 -10.75
C LEU A 168 -1.24 -19.34 -11.90
N VAL A 169 -1.59 -18.91 -13.11
CA VAL A 169 -1.39 -19.69 -14.34
C VAL A 169 0.07 -19.53 -14.75
N ASP A 170 0.83 -20.63 -14.66
CA ASP A 170 2.29 -20.64 -14.90
C ASP A 170 2.63 -21.41 -16.17
N PHE A 171 3.15 -20.68 -17.17
CA PHE A 171 3.61 -21.25 -18.43
C PHE A 171 5.09 -21.63 -18.29
N TRP A 172 5.37 -22.92 -18.37
CA TRP A 172 6.70 -23.48 -18.09
C TRP A 172 7.01 -24.68 -19.00
N ALA A 173 8.22 -25.24 -18.88
CA ALA A 173 8.58 -26.50 -19.52
C ALA A 173 9.73 -27.19 -18.77
N SER A 174 9.84 -28.52 -18.87
CA SER A 174 10.86 -29.32 -18.18
C SER A 174 12.29 -28.90 -18.54
N TRP A 175 12.50 -28.43 -19.78
CA TRP A 175 13.79 -27.98 -20.30
C TRP A 175 14.08 -26.50 -19.99
N CYS A 176 13.12 -25.76 -19.45
CA CYS A 176 13.28 -24.35 -19.09
C CYS A 176 13.94 -24.22 -17.72
N HIS A 177 15.28 -24.10 -17.70
CA HIS A 177 16.03 -23.97 -16.46
C HIS A 177 15.58 -22.76 -15.59
N PRO A 178 15.38 -21.53 -16.14
CA PRO A 178 14.89 -20.42 -15.33
C PRO A 178 13.50 -20.67 -14.72
N CYS A 179 12.61 -21.39 -15.42
CA CYS A 179 11.31 -21.78 -14.89
C CYS A 179 11.50 -22.69 -13.66
N ARG A 180 12.31 -23.75 -13.79
CA ARG A 180 12.61 -24.68 -12.70
C ARG A 180 13.29 -24.00 -11.51
N ALA A 181 14.15 -23.02 -11.76
CA ALA A 181 14.79 -22.23 -10.72
C ALA A 181 13.79 -21.39 -9.90
N GLU A 182 12.61 -21.08 -10.43
CA GLU A 182 11.54 -20.35 -9.73
C GLU A 182 10.55 -21.24 -8.97
N ASN A 183 10.49 -22.54 -9.28
CA ASN A 183 9.61 -23.48 -8.59
C ASN A 183 9.73 -23.44 -7.05
N PRO A 184 10.92 -23.28 -6.43
CA PRO A 184 11.04 -23.09 -4.98
C PRO A 184 10.26 -21.88 -4.43
N ASN A 185 10.23 -20.75 -5.15
CA ASN A 185 9.46 -19.57 -4.74
C ASN A 185 7.96 -19.82 -4.89
N VAL A 186 7.54 -20.47 -5.97
CA VAL A 186 6.14 -20.85 -6.19
C VAL A 186 5.66 -21.85 -5.13
N LEU A 187 6.49 -22.84 -4.76
CA LEU A 187 6.23 -23.78 -3.66
C LEU A 187 6.06 -23.07 -2.32
N LYS A 188 6.94 -22.13 -2.00
CA LYS A 188 6.82 -21.31 -0.79
C LYS A 188 5.51 -20.52 -0.77
N ALA A 189 5.16 -19.88 -1.89
CA ALA A 189 3.91 -19.15 -2.02
C ALA A 189 2.69 -20.07 -1.89
N TYR A 190 2.71 -21.22 -2.55
CA TYR A 190 1.65 -22.22 -2.47
C TYR A 190 1.46 -22.70 -1.04
N GLY A 191 2.54 -23.10 -0.35
CA GLY A 191 2.48 -23.54 1.05
C GLY A 191 1.89 -22.48 1.99
N GLN A 192 2.21 -21.20 1.76
CA GLN A 192 1.74 -20.10 2.61
C GLN A 192 0.28 -19.70 2.35
N TYR A 193 -0.19 -19.77 1.10
CA TYR A 193 -1.48 -19.17 0.72
C TYR A 193 -2.53 -20.18 0.22
N LYS A 194 -2.21 -21.47 0.01
CA LYS A 194 -3.16 -22.46 -0.54
C LYS A 194 -4.47 -22.57 0.24
N ASP A 195 -4.38 -22.48 1.56
CA ASP A 195 -5.55 -22.59 2.46
C ASP A 195 -6.28 -21.25 2.62
N LYS A 196 -5.76 -20.19 1.99
CA LYS A 196 -6.33 -18.82 1.96
C LYS A 196 -6.97 -18.49 0.61
N GLY A 197 -7.22 -19.50 -0.23
CA GLY A 197 -7.86 -19.30 -1.53
C GLY A 197 -6.87 -18.98 -2.67
N PHE A 198 -5.59 -19.35 -2.53
CA PHE A 198 -4.62 -19.34 -3.63
C PHE A 198 -4.42 -20.75 -4.21
N THR A 199 -4.10 -20.84 -5.50
CA THR A 199 -3.61 -22.06 -6.12
C THR A 199 -2.78 -21.74 -7.36
N VAL A 200 -2.16 -22.76 -7.94
CA VAL A 200 -1.33 -22.65 -9.14
C VAL A 200 -1.87 -23.63 -10.18
N LEU A 201 -1.91 -23.22 -11.45
CA LEU A 201 -2.20 -24.09 -12.58
C LEU A 201 -1.01 -24.04 -13.53
N GLY A 202 -0.22 -25.11 -13.56
CA GLY A 202 0.92 -25.21 -14.46
C GLY A 202 0.49 -25.63 -15.86
N ILE A 203 0.82 -24.84 -16.86
CA ILE A 203 0.63 -25.16 -18.28
C ILE A 203 2.00 -25.46 -18.88
N SER A 204 2.27 -26.72 -19.18
CA SER A 204 3.55 -27.13 -19.75
C SER A 204 3.59 -26.99 -21.27
N LEU A 205 4.69 -26.42 -21.76
CA LEU A 205 5.09 -26.33 -23.17
C LEU A 205 6.14 -27.41 -23.52
N ASP A 206 6.06 -28.56 -22.88
CA ASP A 206 6.79 -29.76 -23.30
C ASP A 206 6.13 -30.40 -24.54
N ASP A 207 6.91 -31.22 -25.24
CA ASP A 207 6.45 -32.08 -26.34
C ASP A 207 6.63 -33.58 -26.04
N LYS A 208 7.11 -33.90 -24.82
CA LYS A 208 7.34 -35.26 -24.31
C LYS A 208 6.79 -35.39 -22.91
N ALA A 209 5.74 -36.21 -22.76
CA ALA A 209 5.04 -36.41 -21.49
C ALA A 209 5.98 -36.91 -20.38
N GLU A 210 6.94 -37.78 -20.72
CA GLU A 210 7.86 -38.39 -19.76
C GLU A 210 8.78 -37.35 -19.12
N ARG A 211 9.28 -36.38 -19.91
CA ARG A 211 10.15 -35.31 -19.40
C ARG A 211 9.37 -34.35 -18.51
N TRP A 212 8.17 -33.99 -18.95
CA TRP A 212 7.26 -33.15 -18.18
C TRP A 212 6.93 -33.76 -16.82
N LYS A 213 6.47 -35.02 -16.79
CA LYS A 213 6.13 -35.76 -15.56
C LYS A 213 7.34 -35.90 -14.64
N LYS A 214 8.50 -36.25 -15.19
CA LYS A 214 9.74 -36.36 -14.41
C LYS A 214 10.13 -35.04 -13.76
N ALA A 215 10.02 -33.91 -14.47
CA ALA A 215 10.32 -32.60 -13.90
C ALA A 215 9.31 -32.20 -12.81
N ILE A 216 8.03 -32.55 -12.94
CA ILE A 216 7.02 -32.34 -11.89
C ILE A 216 7.43 -33.06 -10.60
N GLU A 217 7.86 -34.31 -10.71
CA GLU A 217 8.29 -35.12 -9.57
C GLU A 217 9.58 -34.57 -8.94
N GLU A 218 10.60 -34.28 -9.76
CA GLU A 218 11.88 -33.73 -9.30
C GLU A 218 11.72 -32.39 -8.57
N ASP A 219 10.85 -31.52 -9.09
CA ASP A 219 10.58 -30.20 -8.50
C ASP A 219 9.47 -30.22 -7.45
N GLN A 220 8.91 -31.40 -7.15
CA GLN A 220 7.90 -31.62 -6.11
C GLN A 220 6.69 -30.70 -6.25
N MET A 221 6.18 -30.47 -7.46
CA MET A 221 5.09 -29.52 -7.70
C MET A 221 3.72 -30.16 -7.38
N PRO A 222 3.05 -29.78 -6.28
CA PRO A 222 1.84 -30.48 -5.81
C PRO A 222 0.54 -30.00 -6.47
N TRP A 223 0.60 -28.91 -7.23
CA TRP A 223 -0.57 -28.30 -7.86
C TRP A 223 -0.88 -28.95 -9.22
N THR A 224 -2.06 -28.65 -9.76
CA THR A 224 -2.52 -29.22 -11.02
C THR A 224 -1.64 -28.77 -12.19
N GLN A 225 -1.30 -29.73 -13.03
CA GLN A 225 -0.44 -29.56 -14.20
C GLN A 225 -1.19 -30.06 -15.44
N VAL A 226 -1.20 -29.26 -16.50
CA VAL A 226 -1.86 -29.60 -17.78
C VAL A 226 -0.93 -29.34 -18.96
N SER A 227 -1.12 -30.07 -20.06
CA SER A 227 -0.42 -29.82 -21.32
C SER A 227 -1.13 -30.52 -22.48
N ASP A 228 -1.12 -29.91 -23.66
CA ASP A 228 -1.49 -30.58 -24.91
C ASP A 228 -0.29 -31.22 -25.64
N LEU A 229 0.91 -31.15 -25.05
CA LEU A 229 2.18 -31.65 -25.58
C LEU A 229 2.57 -31.09 -26.95
N LYS A 230 2.11 -29.88 -27.30
CA LYS A 230 2.40 -29.23 -28.60
C LYS A 230 3.58 -28.25 -28.53
N GLY A 231 4.33 -28.23 -27.43
CA GLY A 231 5.40 -27.24 -27.24
C GLY A 231 4.85 -25.80 -27.24
N PHE A 232 5.57 -24.86 -27.87
CA PHE A 232 5.06 -23.49 -28.05
C PHE A 232 3.82 -23.37 -28.94
N LYS A 233 3.41 -24.44 -29.64
CA LYS A 233 2.12 -24.49 -30.35
C LYS A 233 0.97 -24.89 -29.43
N ASN A 234 1.18 -24.91 -28.11
CA ASN A 234 0.13 -25.12 -27.13
C ASN A 234 -1.00 -24.10 -27.33
N GLU A 235 -2.24 -24.58 -27.30
CA GLU A 235 -3.40 -23.77 -27.67
C GLU A 235 -3.60 -22.58 -26.73
N VAL A 236 -3.38 -22.79 -25.42
CA VAL A 236 -3.54 -21.75 -24.40
C VAL A 236 -2.39 -20.73 -24.50
N SER A 237 -1.15 -21.18 -24.64
CA SER A 237 0.00 -20.26 -24.81
C SER A 237 -0.13 -19.41 -26.06
N SER A 238 -0.60 -20.01 -27.16
CA SER A 238 -0.81 -19.32 -28.44
C SER A 238 -1.91 -18.26 -28.33
N TYR A 239 -3.03 -18.59 -27.68
CA TYR A 239 -4.14 -17.66 -27.46
C TYR A 239 -3.71 -16.42 -26.68
N TYR A 240 -2.88 -16.57 -25.65
CA TYR A 240 -2.38 -15.45 -24.83
C TYR A 240 -1.12 -14.77 -25.36
N GLY A 241 -0.58 -15.24 -26.49
CA GLY A 241 0.61 -14.68 -27.12
C GLY A 241 1.92 -14.96 -26.37
N ILE A 242 1.97 -16.04 -25.58
CA ILE A 242 3.13 -16.45 -24.78
C ILE A 242 4.18 -17.09 -25.68
N ASN A 243 5.17 -16.27 -26.07
CA ASN A 243 6.25 -16.67 -26.98
C ASN A 243 7.59 -16.93 -26.26
N ALA A 244 7.62 -16.72 -24.95
CA ALA A 244 8.77 -16.95 -24.10
C ALA A 244 8.31 -17.45 -22.73
N ILE A 245 9.14 -18.29 -22.11
CA ILE A 245 8.95 -18.79 -20.75
C ILE A 245 10.23 -18.55 -19.93
N PRO A 246 10.13 -18.34 -18.61
CA PRO A 246 8.92 -18.38 -17.77
C PRO A 246 7.95 -17.21 -18.02
N SER A 247 6.64 -17.45 -17.95
CA SER A 247 5.61 -16.40 -17.92
C SER A 247 4.46 -16.79 -16.98
N THR A 248 3.84 -15.83 -16.29
CA THR A 248 2.63 -16.10 -15.50
C THR A 248 1.53 -15.09 -15.74
N LEU A 249 0.30 -15.55 -15.54
CA LEU A 249 -0.88 -14.71 -15.39
C LEU A 249 -1.49 -15.03 -14.02
N LEU A 250 -1.64 -14.03 -13.15
CA LEU A 250 -2.41 -14.17 -11.91
C LEU A 250 -3.84 -13.73 -12.19
N ILE A 251 -4.79 -14.64 -11.96
CA ILE A 251 -6.22 -14.34 -12.07
C ILE A 251 -6.89 -14.27 -10.69
N ASP A 252 -7.91 -13.42 -10.59
CA ASP A 252 -8.74 -13.28 -9.39
C ASP A 252 -9.81 -14.40 -9.30
N PRO A 253 -10.54 -14.51 -8.16
CA PRO A 253 -11.63 -15.49 -7.99
C PRO A 253 -12.74 -15.47 -9.04
N ARG A 254 -12.87 -14.40 -9.81
CA ARG A 254 -13.86 -14.22 -10.89
C ARG A 254 -13.26 -14.56 -12.27
N GLY A 255 -11.97 -14.88 -12.33
CA GLY A 255 -11.23 -15.24 -13.53
C GLY A 255 -10.68 -14.04 -14.31
N LYS A 256 -10.60 -12.87 -13.69
CA LYS A 256 -10.02 -11.67 -14.31
C LYS A 256 -8.52 -11.65 -14.10
N ILE A 257 -7.74 -11.33 -15.13
CA ILE A 257 -6.28 -11.16 -15.04
C ILE A 257 -5.97 -9.91 -14.21
N ILE A 258 -5.22 -10.05 -13.13
CA ILE A 258 -4.88 -8.95 -12.20
C ILE A 258 -3.39 -8.66 -12.09
N ALA A 259 -2.53 -9.56 -12.57
CA ALA A 259 -1.09 -9.32 -12.68
C ALA A 259 -0.46 -10.30 -13.69
N LYS A 260 0.73 -9.94 -14.17
CA LYS A 260 1.52 -10.73 -15.12
C LYS A 260 2.95 -10.85 -14.62
N ASP A 261 3.61 -11.93 -15.04
CA ASP A 261 5.05 -12.16 -14.88
C ASP A 261 5.54 -11.96 -13.43
N LEU A 262 4.70 -12.37 -12.48
CA LEU A 262 5.04 -12.38 -11.06
C LEU A 262 6.02 -13.52 -10.79
N ARG A 263 7.16 -13.19 -10.18
CA ARG A 263 8.23 -14.13 -9.79
C ARG A 263 8.85 -13.70 -8.46
N GLY A 264 9.57 -14.62 -7.81
CA GLY A 264 10.25 -14.38 -6.54
C GLY A 264 9.40 -13.58 -5.54
N LYS A 265 10.01 -12.56 -4.95
CA LYS A 265 9.35 -11.70 -3.95
C LYS A 265 8.17 -10.89 -4.49
N ALA A 266 8.14 -10.57 -5.78
CA ALA A 266 7.01 -9.86 -6.37
C ALA A 266 5.71 -10.70 -6.29
N LEU A 267 5.82 -12.03 -6.50
CA LEU A 267 4.70 -12.95 -6.28
C LEU A 267 4.26 -12.94 -4.82
N HIS A 268 5.20 -13.10 -3.88
CA HIS A 268 4.88 -13.11 -2.45
C HIS A 268 4.23 -11.81 -1.98
N ARG A 269 4.73 -10.65 -2.43
CA ARG A 269 4.13 -9.34 -2.13
C ARG A 269 2.73 -9.23 -2.68
N LYS A 270 2.51 -9.67 -3.92
CA LYS A 270 1.17 -9.59 -4.51
C LYS A 270 0.19 -10.50 -3.77
N LEU A 271 0.61 -11.70 -3.38
CA LEU A 271 -0.24 -12.60 -2.61
C LEU A 271 -0.48 -12.12 -1.18
N GLU A 272 0.51 -11.52 -0.52
CA GLU A 272 0.32 -10.89 0.80
C GLU A 272 -0.66 -9.71 0.71
N GLU A 273 -0.57 -8.88 -0.34
CA GLU A 273 -1.53 -7.80 -0.59
C GLU A 273 -2.97 -8.33 -0.72
N LEU A 274 -3.14 -9.47 -1.39
CA LEU A 274 -4.46 -10.04 -1.71
C LEU A 274 -5.02 -10.93 -0.60
N LEU A 275 -4.15 -11.66 0.11
CA LEU A 275 -4.48 -12.80 0.96
C LEU A 275 -3.78 -12.78 2.33
N GLY A 276 -3.05 -11.71 2.67
CA GLY A 276 -2.46 -11.52 4.00
C GLY A 276 -3.53 -11.51 5.09
N SER A 277 -3.25 -12.17 6.23
CA SER A 277 -4.16 -12.22 7.37
C SER A 277 -3.68 -11.33 8.52
N VAL A 278 -4.61 -10.82 9.32
CA VAL A 278 -4.29 -10.08 10.55
C VAL A 278 -3.53 -10.95 11.57
N THR A 279 -3.71 -12.27 11.54
CA THR A 279 -2.97 -13.19 12.41
C THR A 279 -1.47 -13.21 12.09
N ASP A 280 -1.11 -13.21 10.80
CA ASP A 280 0.30 -13.12 10.38
C ASP A 280 0.85 -11.72 10.66
N ALA A 281 0.01 -10.69 10.49
CA ALA A 281 0.34 -9.33 10.90
C ALA A 281 0.66 -9.23 12.39
N LYS A 282 0.00 -10.01 13.27
CA LYS A 282 0.31 -9.98 14.71
C LYS A 282 1.75 -10.44 14.99
N SER A 283 2.19 -11.54 14.40
CA SER A 283 3.57 -12.04 14.58
C SER A 283 4.62 -11.05 14.06
N LEU A 284 4.35 -10.43 12.91
CA LEU A 284 5.22 -9.38 12.38
C LEU A 284 5.20 -8.13 13.27
N ASN A 285 4.03 -7.75 13.80
CA ASN A 285 3.90 -6.64 14.74
C ASN A 285 4.73 -6.88 16.01
N ASP A 286 4.72 -8.10 16.55
CA ASP A 286 5.55 -8.47 17.70
C ASP A 286 7.04 -8.26 17.40
N SER A 287 7.48 -8.57 16.18
CA SER A 287 8.86 -8.35 15.75
C SER A 287 9.22 -6.86 15.65
N ILE A 288 8.39 -6.05 14.99
CA ILE A 288 8.66 -4.61 14.81
C ILE A 288 8.41 -3.79 16.08
N SER A 289 7.63 -4.31 17.04
CA SER A 289 7.38 -3.64 18.32
C SER A 289 8.66 -3.40 19.14
N LYS A 290 9.72 -4.16 18.84
CA LYS A 290 11.06 -4.03 19.45
C LYS A 290 11.87 -2.86 18.89
N LEU A 291 11.47 -2.30 17.74
CA LEU A 291 12.14 -1.15 17.14
C LEU A 291 11.90 0.11 17.97
N LYS A 292 12.87 1.04 17.95
CA LYS A 292 12.66 2.35 18.56
C LYS A 292 11.58 3.12 17.81
N ARG A 293 10.87 4.03 18.49
CA ARG A 293 9.76 4.82 17.94
C ARG A 293 10.00 5.35 16.50
N PRO A 294 11.06 6.12 16.19
CA PRO A 294 11.24 6.69 14.85
C PRO A 294 11.47 5.61 13.78
N GLU A 295 12.18 4.53 14.13
CA GLU A 295 12.43 3.40 13.21
C GLU A 295 11.14 2.63 12.95
N ARG A 296 10.32 2.39 13.98
CA ARG A 296 9.03 1.71 13.86
C ARG A 296 8.05 2.50 12.99
N LEU A 297 7.95 3.82 13.19
CA LEU A 297 7.09 4.68 12.37
C LEU A 297 7.52 4.66 10.90
N LYS A 298 8.84 4.82 10.65
CA LYS A 298 9.40 4.74 9.30
C LYS A 298 9.15 3.38 8.64
N TRP A 299 9.22 2.29 9.41
CA TRP A 299 8.89 0.95 8.91
C TRP A 299 7.42 0.87 8.48
N ILE A 300 6.50 1.37 9.30
CA ILE A 300 5.05 1.36 9.00
C ILE A 300 4.74 2.20 7.77
N GLU A 301 5.34 3.39 7.65
CA GLU A 301 5.26 4.24 6.47
C GLU A 301 5.74 3.52 5.21
N GLY A 302 6.89 2.86 5.29
CA GLY A 302 7.45 2.06 4.19
C GLY A 302 6.56 0.89 3.81
N TYR A 303 6.02 0.16 4.80
CA TYR A 303 5.09 -0.94 4.57
C TYR A 303 3.82 -0.47 3.86
N ALA A 304 3.21 0.63 4.33
CA ALA A 304 2.01 1.20 3.74
C ALA A 304 2.23 1.66 2.28
N ALA A 305 3.41 2.23 1.98
CA ALA A 305 3.77 2.63 0.62
C ALA A 305 3.99 1.43 -0.33
N GLN A 306 4.60 0.36 0.17
CA GLN A 306 4.94 -0.83 -0.63
C GLN A 306 3.76 -1.79 -0.79
N ASN A 307 2.84 -1.81 0.17
CA ASN A 307 1.71 -2.74 0.22
C ASN A 307 0.39 -1.98 0.44
N PRO A 308 0.03 -1.02 -0.44
CA PRO A 308 -1.11 -0.14 -0.23
C PRO A 308 -2.44 -0.91 -0.11
N GLY A 309 -2.56 -2.06 -0.77
CA GLY A 309 -3.75 -2.91 -0.72
C GLY A 309 -3.87 -3.82 0.52
N SER A 310 -2.79 -3.98 1.28
CA SER A 310 -2.69 -5.02 2.33
C SER A 310 -3.59 -4.72 3.54
N PRO A 311 -4.48 -5.66 3.94
CA PRO A 311 -5.27 -5.55 5.17
C PRO A 311 -4.43 -5.43 6.45
N SER A 312 -3.19 -5.91 6.44
CA SER A 312 -2.26 -5.84 7.58
C SER A 312 -1.73 -4.43 7.84
N GLY A 313 -1.69 -3.58 6.82
CA GLY A 313 -1.15 -2.21 6.90
C GLY A 313 -1.85 -1.34 7.95
N PRO A 314 -3.19 -1.17 7.88
CA PRO A 314 -3.96 -0.46 8.89
C PRO A 314 -3.80 -1.03 10.31
N TYR A 315 -3.65 -2.35 10.43
CA TYR A 315 -3.40 -2.99 11.73
C TYR A 315 -2.09 -2.49 12.35
N PHE A 316 -0.97 -2.50 11.61
CA PHE A 316 0.31 -2.00 12.13
C PHE A 316 0.26 -0.54 12.57
N LEU A 317 -0.38 0.31 11.78
CA LEU A 317 -0.54 1.72 12.12
C LEU A 317 -1.39 1.88 13.38
N SER A 318 -2.52 1.17 13.47
CA SER A 318 -3.41 1.24 14.62
C SER A 318 -2.73 0.79 15.93
N GLU A 319 -1.98 -0.32 15.92
CA GLU A 319 -1.19 -0.80 17.06
C GLU A 319 -0.08 0.17 17.48
N PHE A 320 0.52 0.88 16.52
CA PHE A 320 1.51 1.91 16.83
C PHE A 320 0.86 3.13 17.49
N LEU A 321 -0.23 3.64 16.91
CA LEU A 321 -0.94 4.83 17.40
C LEU A 321 -1.64 4.64 18.75
N LYS A 322 -1.83 3.40 19.22
CA LYS A 322 -2.34 3.12 20.58
C LYS A 322 -1.44 3.72 21.67
N PHE A 323 -0.12 3.69 21.46
CA PHE A 323 0.86 4.13 22.46
C PHE A 323 1.69 5.31 21.98
N ASP A 324 1.49 5.75 20.74
CA ASP A 324 2.18 6.89 20.17
C ASP A 324 1.34 8.17 20.23
N TYR A 325 1.76 9.10 21.08
CA TYR A 325 1.11 10.40 21.25
C TYR A 325 1.80 11.53 20.50
N GLN A 326 2.88 11.22 19.77
CA GLN A 326 3.73 12.21 19.09
C GLN A 326 3.40 12.33 17.59
N THR A 327 2.83 11.31 16.97
CA THR A 327 2.46 11.37 15.55
C THR A 327 1.31 12.34 15.33
N THR A 328 1.56 13.39 14.54
CA THR A 328 0.57 14.45 14.27
C THR A 328 -0.59 13.93 13.44
N MET A 329 -1.70 14.69 13.40
CA MET A 329 -2.82 14.34 12.52
C MET A 329 -2.40 14.31 11.06
N GLU A 330 -1.59 15.28 10.59
CA GLU A 330 -1.13 15.28 9.19
C GLU A 330 -0.27 14.05 8.89
N GLN A 331 0.57 13.61 9.82
CA GLN A 331 1.36 12.39 9.65
C GLN A 331 0.46 11.15 9.57
N GLN A 332 -0.55 11.04 10.45
CA GLN A 332 -1.51 9.93 10.41
C GLN A 332 -2.24 9.90 9.07
N GLU A 333 -2.76 11.03 8.60
CA GLU A 333 -3.43 11.15 7.30
C GLU A 333 -2.49 10.78 6.14
N ALA A 334 -1.26 11.29 6.15
CA ALA A 334 -0.29 10.98 5.11
C ALA A 334 0.04 9.48 5.02
N ILE A 335 0.02 8.75 6.14
CA ILE A 335 0.16 7.28 6.12
C ILE A 335 -1.13 6.63 5.63
N MET A 336 -2.27 7.05 6.18
CA MET A 336 -3.58 6.48 5.84
C MET A 336 -3.95 6.65 4.36
N ASP A 337 -3.54 7.74 3.73
CA ASP A 337 -3.77 8.01 2.31
C ASP A 337 -3.00 7.07 1.37
N LYS A 338 -1.98 6.36 1.88
CA LYS A 338 -1.26 5.33 1.11
C LYS A 338 -2.10 4.07 0.95
N PHE A 339 -2.99 3.76 1.88
CA PHE A 339 -3.82 2.56 1.82
C PHE A 339 -4.87 2.63 0.71
N LYS A 340 -5.16 1.50 0.08
CA LYS A 340 -6.07 1.32 -1.06
C LYS A 340 -6.83 0.00 -0.92
N GLY A 341 -7.93 -0.16 -1.66
CA GLY A 341 -8.62 -1.45 -1.79
C GLY A 341 -9.00 -2.08 -0.44
N ALA A 342 -8.65 -3.35 -0.25
CA ALA A 342 -9.00 -4.14 0.93
C ALA A 342 -8.52 -3.51 2.25
N ALA A 343 -7.37 -2.84 2.24
CA ALA A 343 -6.87 -2.11 3.41
C ALA A 343 -7.87 -1.04 3.92
N LYS A 344 -8.53 -0.30 3.04
CA LYS A 344 -9.52 0.73 3.47
C LYS A 344 -10.80 0.14 4.05
N ALA A 345 -11.07 -1.14 3.79
CA ALA A 345 -12.25 -1.83 4.29
C ALA A 345 -12.03 -2.49 5.67
N THR A 346 -10.81 -2.43 6.23
CA THR A 346 -10.55 -3.07 7.53
C THR A 346 -11.15 -2.27 8.69
N PRO A 347 -11.57 -2.94 9.78
CA PRO A 347 -12.08 -2.27 10.97
C PRO A 347 -11.09 -1.24 11.54
N GLU A 348 -9.79 -1.53 11.50
CA GLU A 348 -8.74 -0.65 12.00
C GLU A 348 -8.67 0.65 11.18
N TYR A 349 -8.72 0.55 9.85
CA TYR A 349 -8.73 1.73 8.98
C TYR A 349 -9.97 2.59 9.23
N VAL A 350 -11.15 1.96 9.26
CA VAL A 350 -12.43 2.64 9.46
C VAL A 350 -12.47 3.35 10.83
N SER A 351 -11.98 2.68 11.88
CA SER A 351 -11.90 3.26 13.23
C SER A 351 -10.97 4.47 13.26
N MET A 352 -9.74 4.35 12.72
CA MET A 352 -8.79 5.46 12.69
C MET A 352 -9.31 6.64 11.86
N ALA A 353 -9.97 6.37 10.74
CA ALA A 353 -10.54 7.42 9.89
C ALA A 353 -11.64 8.18 10.63
N LYS A 354 -12.52 7.45 11.34
CA LYS A 354 -13.57 8.06 12.18
C LYS A 354 -12.98 8.87 13.33
N ASP A 355 -11.92 8.38 13.96
CA ASP A 355 -11.24 9.07 15.06
C ASP A 355 -10.61 10.39 14.57
N LEU A 356 -9.92 10.38 13.43
CA LEU A 356 -9.35 11.57 12.81
C LEU A 356 -10.42 12.59 12.42
N GLU A 357 -11.50 12.14 11.78
CA GLU A 357 -12.65 12.99 11.41
C GLU A 357 -13.27 13.66 12.64
N SER A 358 -13.40 12.89 13.74
CA SER A 358 -13.93 13.40 15.00
C SER A 358 -12.96 14.39 15.65
N LYS A 359 -11.65 14.13 15.57
CA LYS A 359 -10.61 15.01 16.12
C LYS A 359 -10.52 16.34 15.39
N LYS A 360 -10.71 16.36 14.06
CA LYS A 360 -10.79 17.61 13.26
C LYS A 360 -11.86 18.57 13.78
N LYS A 361 -12.98 18.02 14.27
CA LYS A 361 -14.10 18.79 14.84
C LYS A 361 -13.81 19.32 16.24
N LEU A 362 -12.65 19.02 16.81
CA LEU A 362 -12.18 19.56 18.09
C LEU A 362 -11.12 20.65 17.91
N LEU A 363 -10.76 20.98 16.68
CA LEU A 363 -9.78 22.04 16.41
C LEU A 363 -10.37 23.43 16.68
N PRO A 364 -9.51 24.44 16.94
CA PRO A 364 -9.93 25.83 17.02
C PRO A 364 -10.80 26.22 15.83
N GLY A 365 -11.94 26.85 16.12
CA GLY A 365 -12.93 27.21 15.11
C GLY A 365 -14.14 26.26 15.03
N TYR A 366 -14.16 25.14 15.75
CA TYR A 366 -15.34 24.27 15.83
C TYR A 366 -16.12 24.48 17.12
N MET A 367 -17.40 24.10 17.13
CA MET A 367 -18.20 24.08 18.35
C MET A 367 -17.75 22.94 19.25
N ALA A 368 -17.52 23.23 20.53
CA ALA A 368 -17.18 22.21 21.50
C ALA A 368 -18.36 21.23 21.69
N PRO A 369 -18.12 19.91 21.71
CA PRO A 369 -19.16 18.94 22.03
C PRO A 369 -19.77 19.22 23.41
N ASP A 370 -21.09 19.34 23.47
CA ASP A 370 -21.77 19.59 24.75
C ASP A 370 -21.75 18.33 25.63
N PHE A 371 -21.78 18.51 26.94
CA PHE A 371 -21.88 17.42 27.90
C PHE A 371 -22.57 17.88 29.18
N THR A 372 -23.12 16.92 29.91
CA THR A 372 -23.62 17.10 31.28
C THR A 372 -22.87 16.15 32.20
N LEU A 373 -22.35 16.71 33.30
CA LEU A 373 -21.67 15.97 34.36
C LEU A 373 -22.15 16.44 35.74
N LEU A 374 -21.81 15.68 36.78
CA LEU A 374 -22.20 15.97 38.15
C LEU A 374 -21.15 16.83 38.86
N LYS A 375 -21.62 17.86 39.56
CA LYS A 375 -20.84 18.63 40.51
C LYS A 375 -20.64 17.85 41.82
N PRO A 376 -19.76 18.31 42.73
CA PRO A 376 -19.57 17.68 44.04
C PRO A 376 -20.85 17.62 44.89
N ASP A 377 -21.81 18.52 44.68
CA ASP A 377 -23.12 18.49 45.36
C ASP A 377 -24.13 17.53 44.70
N GLY A 378 -23.72 16.78 43.68
CA GLY A 378 -24.56 15.86 42.91
C GLY A 378 -25.49 16.54 41.91
N LYS A 379 -25.47 17.88 41.81
CA LYS A 379 -26.31 18.59 40.83
C LYS A 379 -25.66 18.54 39.45
N PRO A 380 -26.45 18.38 38.37
CA PRO A 380 -25.91 18.41 37.03
C PRO A 380 -25.40 19.81 36.66
N LEU A 381 -24.34 19.86 35.87
CA LEU A 381 -23.87 21.03 35.16
C LEU A 381 -23.67 20.65 33.68
N THR A 382 -24.30 21.40 32.79
CA THR A 382 -24.15 21.25 31.34
C THR A 382 -23.20 22.32 30.83
N LEU A 383 -22.25 21.97 29.97
CA LEU A 383 -21.27 22.92 29.42
C LEU A 383 -21.95 24.11 28.73
N SER A 384 -22.99 23.88 27.93
CA SER A 384 -23.74 24.96 27.27
C SER A 384 -24.42 25.96 28.22
N ALA A 385 -24.63 25.61 29.49
CA ALA A 385 -25.14 26.54 30.50
C ALA A 385 -24.11 27.62 30.89
N MET A 386 -22.84 27.44 30.51
CA MET A 386 -21.74 28.38 30.76
C MET A 386 -21.50 29.35 29.60
N ARG A 387 -22.33 29.32 28.55
CA ARG A 387 -22.30 30.29 27.44
C ARG A 387 -22.44 31.73 27.95
N GLY A 388 -21.90 32.67 27.20
CA GLY A 388 -21.78 34.08 27.58
C GLY A 388 -20.46 34.43 28.28
N LYS A 389 -19.63 33.43 28.60
CA LYS A 389 -18.28 33.60 29.16
C LYS A 389 -17.24 32.91 28.28
N TYR A 390 -15.99 33.35 28.35
CA TYR A 390 -14.87 32.53 27.91
C TYR A 390 -14.67 31.40 28.92
N VAL A 391 -14.68 30.14 28.49
CA VAL A 391 -14.63 28.98 29.39
C VAL A 391 -13.40 28.15 29.08
N LEU A 392 -12.52 27.96 30.06
CA LEU A 392 -11.44 26.97 30.01
C LEU A 392 -11.95 25.65 30.61
N ILE A 393 -12.01 24.60 29.80
CA ILE A 393 -12.17 23.23 30.29
C ILE A 393 -10.77 22.70 30.64
N ASP A 394 -10.57 22.40 31.92
CA ASP A 394 -9.34 21.85 32.48
C ASP A 394 -9.53 20.37 32.78
N PHE A 395 -8.93 19.50 31.97
CA PHE A 395 -8.97 18.05 32.18
C PHE A 395 -7.86 17.64 33.14
N TRP A 396 -8.25 17.13 34.32
CA TRP A 396 -7.31 16.81 35.40
C TRP A 396 -7.72 15.55 36.17
N ALA A 397 -6.90 15.14 37.15
CA ALA A 397 -7.26 14.11 38.12
C ALA A 397 -6.42 14.25 39.40
N SER A 398 -6.93 13.76 40.53
CA SER A 398 -6.23 13.84 41.84
C SER A 398 -4.84 13.19 41.86
N TRP A 399 -4.64 12.17 41.03
CA TRP A 399 -3.38 11.42 40.90
C TRP A 399 -2.42 12.00 39.86
N CYS A 400 -2.85 13.01 39.10
CA CYS A 400 -2.04 13.65 38.06
C CYS A 400 -1.12 14.74 38.68
N VAL A 401 0.12 14.38 38.99
CA VAL A 401 1.11 15.31 39.56
C VAL A 401 1.32 16.56 38.68
N PRO A 402 1.49 16.48 37.35
CA PRO A 402 1.62 17.67 36.52
C PRO A 402 0.38 18.58 36.55
N CYS A 403 -0.82 17.99 36.55
CA CYS A 403 -2.07 18.75 36.66
C CYS A 403 -2.10 19.56 37.97
N ARG A 404 -1.77 18.91 39.10
CA ARG A 404 -1.74 19.59 40.40
C ARG A 404 -0.69 20.69 40.48
N LYS A 405 0.45 20.54 39.80
CA LYS A 405 1.47 21.60 39.69
C LYS A 405 1.00 22.80 38.88
N ALA A 406 0.05 22.65 37.96
CA ALA A 406 -0.52 23.75 37.19
C ALA A 406 -1.57 24.56 37.98
N ILE A 407 -2.22 23.97 38.99
CA ILE A 407 -3.32 24.60 39.73
C ILE A 407 -2.96 25.98 40.32
N PRO A 408 -1.79 26.20 40.97
CA PRO A 408 -1.42 27.52 41.47
C PRO A 408 -1.41 28.58 40.38
N HIS A 409 -0.87 28.25 39.21
CA HIS A 409 -0.83 29.17 38.07
C HIS A 409 -2.22 29.41 37.47
N LEU A 410 -3.05 28.36 37.32
CA LEU A 410 -4.45 28.50 36.92
C LEU A 410 -5.25 29.43 37.87
N LYS A 411 -4.93 29.46 39.17
CA LYS A 411 -5.52 30.43 40.12
C LYS A 411 -5.11 31.86 39.82
N GLU A 412 -3.86 32.10 39.46
CA GLU A 412 -3.37 33.43 39.04
C GLU A 412 -4.07 33.89 37.76
N VAL A 413 -4.13 33.02 36.75
CA VAL A 413 -4.85 33.26 35.49
C VAL A 413 -6.33 33.54 35.76
N TYR A 414 -6.97 32.74 36.60
CA TYR A 414 -8.37 32.92 36.97
C TYR A 414 -8.62 34.25 37.68
N ALA A 415 -7.80 34.60 38.67
CA ALA A 415 -7.91 35.88 39.38
C ALA A 415 -7.75 37.08 38.43
N LYS A 416 -6.83 36.98 37.45
CA LYS A 416 -6.57 38.02 36.45
C LYS A 416 -7.75 38.25 35.50
N TYR A 417 -8.43 37.19 35.05
CA TYR A 417 -9.42 37.28 33.97
C TYR A 417 -10.88 37.07 34.39
N LYS A 418 -11.18 36.52 35.57
CA LYS A 418 -12.56 36.23 36.01
C LYS A 418 -13.50 37.43 35.89
N ALA A 419 -13.06 38.60 36.37
CA ALA A 419 -13.86 39.83 36.33
C ALA A 419 -14.16 40.32 34.90
N LYS A 420 -13.42 39.82 33.89
CA LYS A 420 -13.57 40.16 32.47
C LYS A 420 -14.46 39.16 31.71
N GLY A 421 -15.13 38.23 32.41
CA GLY A 421 -15.99 37.23 31.79
C GLY A 421 -15.30 35.92 31.43
N PHE A 422 -14.21 35.57 32.12
CA PHE A 422 -13.54 34.27 32.03
C PHE A 422 -14.00 33.32 33.15
N GLU A 423 -14.12 32.03 32.84
CA GLU A 423 -14.45 30.96 33.79
C GLU A 423 -13.58 29.73 33.54
N ILE A 424 -13.25 28.98 34.60
CA ILE A 424 -12.63 27.66 34.49
C ILE A 424 -13.67 26.60 34.88
N LEU A 425 -13.78 25.53 34.10
CA LEU A 425 -14.51 24.32 34.43
C LEU A 425 -13.50 23.17 34.50
N SER A 426 -13.16 22.73 35.70
CA SER A 426 -12.30 21.56 35.83
C SER A 426 -13.13 20.28 35.76
N LEU A 427 -12.72 19.39 34.87
CA LEU A 427 -13.30 18.08 34.64
C LEU A 427 -12.33 17.02 35.14
N SER A 428 -12.72 16.31 36.21
CA SER A 428 -11.92 15.22 36.75
C SER A 428 -12.18 13.89 36.06
N GLY A 429 -11.08 13.20 35.71
CA GLY A 429 -11.04 11.79 35.32
C GLY A 429 -10.70 10.84 36.48
N ASP A 430 -10.95 11.25 37.72
CA ASP A 430 -10.73 10.42 38.90
C ASP A 430 -11.56 9.13 38.87
N GLN A 431 -11.08 8.10 39.58
CA GLN A 431 -11.68 6.76 39.57
C GLN A 431 -12.59 6.50 40.76
N ASN A 432 -12.61 7.40 41.75
CA ASN A 432 -13.51 7.34 42.89
C ASN A 432 -13.75 8.73 43.48
N GLN A 433 -14.92 8.88 44.09
CA GLN A 433 -15.40 10.15 44.63
C GLN A 433 -14.57 10.67 45.80
N GLU A 434 -14.04 9.78 46.64
CA GLU A 434 -13.29 10.15 47.84
C GLU A 434 -11.97 10.84 47.50
N ALA A 435 -11.18 10.26 46.60
CA ALA A 435 -9.92 10.81 46.14
C ALA A 435 -10.11 12.18 45.46
N TRP A 436 -11.14 12.30 44.61
CA TRP A 436 -11.48 13.56 43.96
C TRP A 436 -11.83 14.65 44.98
N ARG A 437 -12.70 14.34 45.96
CA ARG A 437 -13.08 15.28 47.03
C ARG A 437 -11.88 15.71 47.87
N LYS A 438 -11.07 14.75 48.30
CA LYS A 438 -9.85 15.03 49.08
C LYS A 438 -8.90 15.96 48.32
N ALA A 439 -8.73 15.75 47.01
CA ALA A 439 -7.91 16.64 46.20
C ALA A 439 -8.53 18.03 46.06
N MET A 440 -9.85 18.16 45.88
CA MET A 440 -10.52 19.46 45.85
C MET A 440 -10.36 20.23 47.17
N ASP A 441 -10.46 19.55 48.32
CA ASP A 441 -10.28 20.16 49.64
C ASP A 441 -8.85 20.66 49.85
N GLN A 442 -7.86 19.94 49.33
CA GLN A 442 -6.45 20.32 49.38
C GLN A 442 -6.13 21.49 48.44
N GLU A 443 -6.62 21.40 47.20
CA GLU A 443 -6.26 22.34 46.14
C GLU A 443 -7.08 23.62 46.19
N GLN A 444 -8.25 23.63 46.85
CA GLN A 444 -9.08 24.83 47.06
C GLN A 444 -9.27 25.64 45.76
N MET A 445 -9.70 24.96 44.70
CA MET A 445 -9.94 25.58 43.40
C MET A 445 -11.24 26.42 43.44
N PRO A 446 -11.19 27.74 43.19
CA PRO A 446 -12.32 28.66 43.40
C PRO A 446 -13.35 28.67 42.25
N TRP A 447 -13.31 27.69 41.36
CA TRP A 447 -14.14 27.59 40.16
C TRP A 447 -14.92 26.27 40.12
N PRO A 448 -15.96 26.15 39.27
CA PRO A 448 -16.76 24.93 39.16
C PRO A 448 -15.94 23.66 38.88
N GLN A 449 -16.30 22.60 39.59
CA GLN A 449 -15.72 21.27 39.45
C GLN A 449 -16.80 20.30 39.00
N VAL A 450 -16.46 19.40 38.08
CA VAL A 450 -17.30 18.26 37.68
C VAL A 450 -16.43 17.01 37.58
N CYS A 451 -17.03 15.85 37.78
CA CYS A 451 -16.36 14.57 37.58
C CYS A 451 -17.11 13.77 36.52
N ASP A 452 -16.35 13.04 35.73
CA ASP A 452 -16.88 12.02 34.83
C ASP A 452 -17.41 10.80 35.63
N ASP A 453 -17.96 9.81 34.94
CA ASP A 453 -18.60 8.61 35.50
C ASP A 453 -17.60 7.61 36.14
N PHE A 454 -16.57 8.10 36.83
CA PHE A 454 -15.50 7.35 37.49
C PHE A 454 -14.96 6.19 36.63
N PRO A 455 -14.20 6.48 35.55
CA PRO A 455 -13.74 5.46 34.63
C PRO A 455 -12.93 4.37 35.33
N GLU A 456 -13.02 3.13 34.85
CA GLU A 456 -12.12 2.07 35.28
C GLU A 456 -10.66 2.44 35.03
N LYS A 457 -9.76 1.85 35.82
CA LYS A 457 -8.32 2.09 35.70
C LYS A 457 -7.83 1.86 34.27
N PHE A 458 -7.14 2.85 33.72
CA PHE A 458 -6.60 2.88 32.35
C PHE A 458 -7.64 2.96 31.21
N LYS A 459 -8.92 3.21 31.49
CA LYS A 459 -9.91 3.56 30.47
C LYS A 459 -10.07 5.08 30.39
N PRO A 460 -10.29 5.64 29.18
CA PRO A 460 -10.61 7.06 29.05
C PRO A 460 -11.96 7.35 29.73
N SER A 461 -12.08 8.54 30.33
CA SER A 461 -13.35 9.04 30.82
C SER A 461 -14.32 9.30 29.66
N ARG A 462 -15.63 9.32 29.88
CA ARG A 462 -16.63 9.47 28.80
C ARG A 462 -16.42 10.77 28.04
N VAL A 463 -16.31 11.89 28.75
CA VAL A 463 -16.06 13.21 28.16
C VAL A 463 -14.63 13.33 27.66
N GLY A 464 -13.66 12.75 28.36
CA GLY A 464 -12.28 12.67 27.86
C GLY A 464 -12.19 11.94 26.52
N GLY A 465 -13.00 10.91 26.30
CA GLY A 465 -13.14 10.22 25.02
C GLY A 465 -13.79 11.09 23.94
N ILE A 466 -14.85 11.84 24.28
CA ILE A 466 -15.51 12.80 23.36
C ILE A 466 -14.52 13.86 22.88
N TYR A 467 -13.73 14.42 23.79
CA TYR A 467 -12.70 15.41 23.49
C TYR A 467 -11.36 14.79 23.09
N GLN A 468 -11.26 13.46 22.96
CA GLN A 468 -10.05 12.72 22.63
C GLN A 468 -8.80 13.15 23.43
N THR A 469 -8.97 13.48 24.71
CA THR A 469 -7.88 13.88 25.61
C THR A 469 -7.10 12.64 26.05
N ARG A 470 -6.05 12.29 25.29
CA ARG A 470 -5.27 11.06 25.52
C ARG A 470 -4.29 11.15 26.69
N PHE A 471 -3.99 12.36 27.16
CA PHE A 471 -3.17 12.62 28.33
C PHE A 471 -3.75 13.82 29.09
N ILE A 472 -3.35 13.95 30.35
CA ILE A 472 -3.68 15.09 31.20
C ILE A 472 -2.39 15.64 31.84
N PRO A 473 -2.28 16.96 32.07
CA PRO A 473 -3.31 17.97 31.86
C PRO A 473 -3.61 18.23 30.38
N PHE A 474 -4.86 18.61 30.11
CA PHE A 474 -5.30 19.02 28.77
C PHE A 474 -6.31 20.15 28.90
N TYR A 475 -6.24 21.10 27.97
CA TYR A 475 -6.91 22.38 28.06
C TYR A 475 -7.72 22.65 26.79
N VAL A 476 -8.98 23.03 26.99
CA VAL A 476 -9.85 23.47 25.90
C VAL A 476 -10.44 24.84 26.25
N LEU A 477 -9.98 25.90 25.59
CA LEU A 477 -10.52 27.25 25.79
C LEU A 477 -11.65 27.50 24.79
N LEU A 478 -12.78 28.01 25.28
CA LEU A 478 -13.97 28.31 24.51
C LEU A 478 -14.27 29.82 24.49
N ASP A 479 -14.84 30.29 23.37
CA ASP A 479 -15.46 31.61 23.28
C ASP A 479 -16.85 31.64 23.96
N PRO A 480 -17.47 32.83 24.13
CA PRO A 480 -18.80 32.97 24.71
C PRO A 480 -19.93 32.20 24.02
N LYS A 481 -19.74 31.80 22.75
CA LYS A 481 -20.71 30.99 22.00
C LYS A 481 -20.48 29.50 22.21
N GLY A 482 -19.32 29.08 22.73
CA GLY A 482 -18.90 27.70 22.90
C GLY A 482 -18.01 27.17 21.77
N LYS A 483 -17.42 28.07 20.98
CA LYS A 483 -16.47 27.72 19.91
C LYS A 483 -15.07 27.53 20.50
N ILE A 484 -14.36 26.49 20.09
CA ILE A 484 -13.01 26.19 20.55
C ILE A 484 -12.04 27.25 20.02
N LEU A 485 -11.21 27.79 20.90
CA LEU A 485 -10.13 28.73 20.64
C LEU A 485 -8.77 28.07 20.86
N VAL A 486 -8.65 27.23 21.89
CA VAL A 486 -7.45 26.44 22.20
C VAL A 486 -7.86 24.99 22.43
N TYR A 487 -7.06 24.07 21.92
CA TYR A 487 -7.16 22.63 22.16
C TYR A 487 -5.72 22.11 22.30
N SER A 488 -5.20 22.08 23.53
CA SER A 488 -3.76 21.88 23.77
C SER A 488 -3.47 21.18 25.10
N GLY A 489 -2.36 20.46 25.13
CA GLY A 489 -1.76 19.94 26.35
C GLY A 489 -0.87 20.93 27.10
N GLN A 490 -0.70 22.15 26.57
CA GLN A 490 0.18 23.17 27.11
C GLN A 490 -0.63 24.36 27.64
N GLU A 491 -0.44 24.66 28.92
CA GLU A 491 -1.11 25.79 29.58
C GLU A 491 -0.75 27.14 28.93
N SER A 492 0.51 27.32 28.50
CA SER A 492 0.98 28.56 27.89
C SER A 492 0.23 28.96 26.60
N ASP A 493 -0.40 28.01 25.91
CA ASP A 493 -1.23 28.32 24.73
C ASP A 493 -2.54 28.99 25.14
N VAL A 494 -3.09 28.62 26.30
CA VAL A 494 -4.28 29.25 26.89
C VAL A 494 -3.97 30.68 27.28
N GLU A 495 -2.84 30.91 27.96
CA GLU A 495 -2.45 32.25 28.40
C GLU A 495 -2.25 33.22 27.25
N LYS A 496 -1.49 32.82 26.21
CA LYS A 496 -1.29 33.64 25.01
C LYS A 496 -2.62 34.04 24.37
N GLU A 497 -3.57 33.10 24.30
CA GLU A 497 -4.86 33.37 23.71
C GLU A 497 -5.72 34.29 24.60
N LEU A 498 -5.71 34.10 25.93
CA LEU A 498 -6.38 34.99 26.87
C LEU A 498 -5.81 36.42 26.83
N GLU A 499 -4.48 36.55 26.76
CA GLU A 499 -3.82 37.84 26.56
C GLU A 499 -4.28 38.50 25.26
N ARG A 500 -4.31 37.76 24.14
CA ARG A 500 -4.81 38.25 22.86
C ARG A 500 -6.26 38.73 22.92
N ILE A 501 -7.12 38.03 23.68
CA ILE A 501 -8.53 38.35 23.85
C ILE A 501 -8.74 39.61 24.70
N PHE A 502 -8.05 39.72 25.84
CA PHE A 502 -8.30 40.72 26.88
C PHE A 502 -7.30 41.89 26.91
N SER A 503 -6.37 41.96 25.95
CA SER A 503 -5.47 43.12 25.73
C SER A 503 -6.04 44.15 24.74
N LYS A 504 -7.23 43.88 24.17
CA LYS A 504 -8.03 44.86 23.44
C LYS A 504 -9.04 45.48 24.40
#